data_AF-A0A519ZCJ9-F1
#
_entry.id   AF-A0A519ZCJ9-F1
#
_cell.length_a   1.000
_cell.length_b   1.000
_cell.length_c   1.000
_cell.angle_alpha   90.00
_cell.angle_beta   90.00
_cell.angle_gamma   90.00
#
_symmetry.space_group_name_H-M   'P 1'
#
loop_
_entity.id
_entity.type
_entity.pdbx_description
1 polymer ?
#
loop_
_entity_poly.entity_id
_entity_poly.type
_entity_poly.pdbx_seq_one_letter_code
_entity_poly.pdbx_strand_id
1 'polypeptide(L)'
;VASVLLLDEPLAGMGQAEAESMVALLQKIKKDHAMMLVEHDMDAVFTLADQLTVMVNGQVIASGTPAAVRADATVQAAYLGEEHA
;
A
#
# COMPACT_ATOMS: atom_id res chain seq x y z
N VAL A 1 -24.45 -5.12 1.19
CA VAL A 1 -23.01 -5.01 1.55
C VAL A 1 -22.25 -4.58 0.31
N ALA A 2 -21.41 -3.56 0.41
CA ALA A 2 -20.63 -3.07 -0.73
C ALA A 2 -19.65 -4.16 -1.17
N SER A 3 -19.52 -4.44 -2.46
CA SER A 3 -18.64 -5.49 -2.98
C SER A 3 -17.19 -5.05 -3.13
N VAL A 4 -16.94 -3.74 -3.08
CA VAL A 4 -15.63 -3.11 -3.27
C VAL A 4 -15.45 -2.02 -2.21
N LEU A 5 -14.27 -1.99 -1.60
CA LEU A 5 -13.84 -0.95 -0.68
C LEU A 5 -12.75 -0.10 -1.34
N LEU A 6 -12.96 1.21 -1.34
CA LEU A 6 -11.99 2.22 -1.79
C LEU A 6 -11.56 3.01 -0.56
N LEU A 7 -10.27 2.95 -0.21
CA LEU A 7 -9.73 3.56 1.00
C LEU A 7 -8.66 4.58 0.61
N ASP A 8 -8.86 5.82 1.05
CA ASP A 8 -7.91 6.91 0.82
C ASP A 8 -7.17 7.18 2.13
N GLU A 9 -5.90 6.77 2.19
CA GLU A 9 -5.01 6.90 3.36
C GLU A 9 -5.63 6.45 4.71
N PRO A 10 -6.11 5.20 4.82
CA PRO A 10 -6.78 4.70 6.04
C PRO A 10 -5.92 4.70 7.31
N LEU A 11 -4.60 4.81 7.20
CA LEU A 11 -3.63 4.80 8.30
C LEU A 11 -3.13 6.21 8.66
N ALA A 12 -3.54 7.25 7.92
CA ALA A 12 -3.07 8.61 8.14
C ALA A 12 -3.38 9.10 9.56
N GLY A 13 -2.33 9.61 10.23
CA GLY A 13 -2.45 10.18 11.58
C GLY A 13 -2.55 9.17 12.72
N MET A 14 -2.45 7.87 12.42
CA MET A 14 -2.44 6.81 13.44
C MET A 14 -1.06 6.65 14.08
N GLY A 15 -1.03 6.32 15.38
CA GLY A 15 0.18 5.79 16.01
C GLY A 15 0.47 4.36 15.56
N GLN A 16 1.69 3.85 15.78
CA GLN A 16 2.11 2.51 15.33
C GLN A 16 1.14 1.39 15.75
N ALA A 17 0.72 1.34 17.02
CA ALA A 17 -0.18 0.30 17.50
C ALA A 17 -1.60 0.39 16.90
N GLU A 18 -2.05 1.61 16.60
CA GLU A 18 -3.34 1.85 15.94
C GLU A 18 -3.27 1.41 14.48
N ALA A 19 -2.16 1.73 13.80
CA ALA A 19 -1.91 1.31 12.43
C ALA A 19 -1.86 -0.21 12.29
N GLU A 20 -1.12 -0.90 13.18
CA GLU A 20 -1.07 -2.37 13.22
C GLU A 20 -2.47 -2.98 13.42
N SER A 21 -3.28 -2.38 14.29
CA SER A 21 -4.66 -2.82 14.55
C SER A 21 -5.56 -2.60 13.34
N MET A 22 -5.40 -1.47 12.63
CA MET A 22 -6.13 -1.16 11.40
C MET A 22 -5.74 -2.13 10.28
N VAL A 23 -4.46 -2.40 10.06
CA VAL A 23 -3.98 -3.40 9.09
C VAL A 23 -4.59 -4.77 9.38
N ALA A 24 -4.58 -5.21 10.64
CA ALA A 24 -5.16 -6.49 11.03
C ALA A 24 -6.68 -6.57 10.77
N LEU A 25 -7.40 -5.46 10.91
CA LEU A 25 -8.82 -5.37 10.56
C LEU A 25 -9.01 -5.45 9.04
N LEU A 26 -8.25 -4.66 8.26
CA LEU A 26 -8.33 -4.64 6.81
C LEU A 26 -8.01 -6.01 6.19
N GLN A 27 -7.05 -6.75 6.74
CA GLN A 27 -6.77 -8.14 6.33
C GLN A 27 -7.97 -9.07 6.51
N LYS A 28 -8.76 -8.91 7.58
CA LYS A 28 -9.97 -9.72 7.79
C LYS A 28 -11.03 -9.39 6.75
N ILE A 29 -11.22 -8.10 6.47
CA ILE A 29 -12.24 -7.61 5.55
C ILE A 29 -11.92 -8.01 4.09
N LYS A 30 -10.65 -7.92 3.69
CA LYS A 30 -10.14 -8.28 2.36
C LYS A 30 -10.49 -9.72 1.94
N LYS A 31 -10.73 -10.63 2.88
CA LYS A 31 -11.11 -12.03 2.58
C LYS A 31 -12.44 -12.13 1.84
N ASP A 32 -13.35 -11.21 2.12
CA ASP A 32 -14.73 -11.25 1.60
C ASP A 32 -15.05 -10.09 0.65
N HIS A 33 -14.11 -9.15 0.46
CA HIS A 33 -14.32 -7.91 -0.29
C HIS A 33 -13.12 -7.57 -1.18
N ALA A 34 -13.38 -7.11 -2.40
CA ALA A 34 -12.33 -6.47 -3.19
C ALA A 34 -11.94 -5.14 -2.52
N MET A 35 -10.64 -4.87 -2.43
CA MET A 35 -10.10 -3.68 -1.77
C MET A 35 -9.10 -2.99 -2.68
N MET A 36 -9.26 -1.68 -2.83
CA MET A 36 -8.28 -0.78 -3.42
C MET A 36 -8.00 0.32 -2.39
N LEU A 37 -6.73 0.54 -2.09
CA LEU A 37 -6.32 1.54 -1.13
C LEU A 37 -5.17 2.36 -1.68
N VAL A 38 -5.09 3.61 -1.24
CA VAL A 38 -3.95 4.50 -1.44
C VAL A 38 -3.30 4.71 -0.08
N GLU A 39 -2.00 4.51 -0.01
CA GLU A 39 -1.23 4.67 1.22
C GLU A 39 0.21 5.10 0.94
N HIS A 40 0.79 5.76 1.93
CA HIS A 40 2.21 6.11 1.94
C HIS A 40 3.04 5.21 2.86
N ASP A 41 2.40 4.50 3.81
CA ASP A 41 3.07 3.51 4.65
C ASP A 41 3.40 2.24 3.84
N MET A 42 4.68 2.03 3.57
CA MET A 42 5.18 0.91 2.76
C MET A 42 4.99 -0.46 3.44
N ASP A 43 5.09 -0.54 4.75
CA ASP A 43 4.88 -1.79 5.47
C ASP A 43 3.41 -2.21 5.39
N ALA A 44 2.49 -1.26 5.49
CA ALA A 44 1.07 -1.50 5.31
C ALA A 44 0.73 -1.94 3.88
N VAL A 45 1.20 -1.24 2.82
CA VAL A 45 0.92 -1.67 1.44
C VAL A 45 1.52 -3.03 1.13
N PHE A 46 2.74 -3.33 1.59
CA PHE A 46 3.33 -4.66 1.37
C PHE A 46 2.59 -5.76 2.13
N THR A 47 1.97 -5.43 3.26
CA THR A 47 1.19 -6.37 4.07
C THR A 47 -0.22 -6.61 3.50
N LEU A 48 -0.84 -5.58 2.91
CA LEU A 48 -2.24 -5.61 2.48
C LEU A 48 -2.42 -5.92 0.99
N ALA A 49 -1.50 -5.51 0.12
CA ALA A 49 -1.70 -5.56 -1.32
C ALA A 49 -1.38 -6.93 -1.93
N ASP A 50 -2.25 -7.42 -2.81
CA ASP A 50 -1.89 -8.52 -3.74
C ASP A 50 -1.19 -7.97 -4.99
N GLN A 51 -1.54 -6.74 -5.37
CA GLN A 51 -1.00 -5.98 -6.49
C GLN A 51 -0.75 -4.55 -6.02
N LEU A 52 0.41 -4.01 -6.37
CA LEU A 52 0.86 -2.65 -6.03
C LEU A 52 1.12 -1.88 -7.32
N THR A 53 0.66 -0.63 -7.36
CA THR A 53 0.92 0.31 -8.46
C THR A 53 1.54 1.55 -7.87
N VAL A 54 2.69 1.96 -8.43
CA VAL A 54 3.41 3.17 -8.00
C VAL A 54 3.27 4.22 -9.10
N MET A 55 2.93 5.43 -8.68
CA MET A 55 2.67 6.55 -9.58
C MET A 55 3.49 7.76 -9.18
N VAL A 56 4.14 8.40 -10.15
CA VAL A 56 4.93 9.63 -9.97
C VAL A 56 4.52 10.63 -11.04
N ASN A 57 4.24 11.88 -10.64
CA ASN A 57 3.82 12.94 -11.55
C ASN A 57 2.63 12.54 -12.46
N GLY A 58 1.68 11.78 -11.91
CA GLY A 58 0.49 11.31 -12.63
C GLY A 58 0.76 10.18 -13.63
N GLN A 59 1.96 9.57 -13.63
CA GLN A 59 2.31 8.45 -14.50
C GLN A 59 2.62 7.21 -13.68
N VAL A 60 2.10 6.07 -14.11
CA VAL A 60 2.44 4.77 -13.52
C VAL A 60 3.86 4.42 -13.90
N ILE A 61 4.72 4.28 -12.89
CA ILE A 61 6.14 3.92 -13.09
C ILE A 61 6.38 2.42 -12.87
N ALA A 62 5.55 1.75 -12.07
CA ALA A 62 5.58 0.31 -11.86
C ALA A 62 4.20 -0.21 -11.46
N SER A 63 3.86 -1.43 -11.87
CA SER A 63 2.67 -2.14 -11.41
C SER A 63 2.91 -3.65 -11.43
N GLY A 64 2.60 -4.34 -10.34
CA GLY A 64 2.84 -5.77 -10.21
C GLY A 64 2.67 -6.27 -8.78
N THR A 65 3.24 -7.44 -8.48
CA THR A 65 3.23 -7.94 -7.10
C THR A 65 4.09 -7.03 -6.20
N PRO A 66 3.78 -6.94 -4.90
CA PRO A 66 4.61 -6.22 -3.93
C PRO A 66 6.12 -6.52 -4.06
N ALA A 67 6.47 -7.80 -4.22
CA ALA A 67 7.87 -8.23 -4.36
C ALA A 67 8.52 -7.71 -5.65
N ALA A 68 7.81 -7.76 -6.78
CA ALA A 68 8.32 -7.26 -8.06
C ALA A 68 8.51 -5.74 -8.03
N VAL A 69 7.52 -5.01 -7.51
CA VAL A 69 7.56 -3.55 -7.39
C VAL A 69 8.66 -3.10 -6.41
N ARG A 70 8.87 -3.80 -5.30
CA ARG A 70 9.96 -3.51 -4.35
C ARG A 70 11.35 -3.71 -4.96
N ALA A 71 11.48 -4.67 -5.88
CA ALA A 71 12.73 -4.94 -6.59
C ALA A 71 12.98 -4.00 -7.78
N ASP A 72 11.99 -3.18 -8.16
CA ASP A 72 12.09 -2.26 -9.28
C ASP A 72 13.03 -1.09 -8.96
N ALA A 73 14.06 -0.91 -9.78
CA ALA A 73 15.07 0.11 -9.58
C ALA A 73 14.51 1.54 -9.71
N THR A 74 13.50 1.75 -10.55
CA THR A 74 12.82 3.05 -10.70
C THR A 74 11.99 3.36 -9.46
N VAL A 75 11.32 2.36 -8.88
CA VAL A 75 10.60 2.51 -7.60
C VAL A 75 11.57 2.80 -6.45
N GLN A 76 12.68 2.07 -6.39
CA GLN A 76 13.71 2.29 -5.37
C GLN A 76 14.27 3.70 -5.45
N ALA A 77 14.62 4.17 -6.65
CA ALA A 77 15.13 5.53 -6.85
C ALA A 77 14.08 6.62 -6.51
N ALA A 78 12.79 6.36 -6.76
CA ALA A 78 11.72 7.33 -6.54
C ALA A 78 11.20 7.40 -5.10
N TYR A 79 11.22 6.30 -4.35
CA TYR A 79 10.57 6.20 -3.03
C TYR A 79 11.46 5.64 -1.91
N LEU A 80 12.33 4.66 -2.20
CA LEU A 80 13.12 3.97 -1.15
C LEU A 80 14.54 4.56 -0.99
N GLY A 81 14.94 5.48 -1.88
CA GLY A 81 16.22 6.17 -1.84
C GLY A 81 16.31 7.30 -0.81
N GLU A 82 15.18 7.79 -0.29
CA GLU A 82 15.14 8.84 0.73
C GLU A 82 15.07 8.30 2.17
N GLU A 83 14.62 7.06 2.40
CA GLU A 83 14.57 6.44 3.75
C GLU A 83 15.92 5.89 4.24
N HIS A 84 16.98 5.97 3.43
CA HIS A 84 18.33 5.48 3.76
C HIS A 84 19.45 6.53 3.60
N ALA A 85 19.11 7.81 3.54
CA ALA A 85 20.07 8.93 3.53
C ALA A 85 20.09 9.69 4.86
#